data_AF-A0A671WFM1-F1
#
_entry.id   AF-A0A671WFM1-F1
#
_cell.length_a   1.000
_cell.length_b   1.000
_cell.length_c   1.000
_cell.angle_alpha   90.00
_cell.angle_beta   90.00
_cell.angle_gamma   90.00
#
_symmetry.space_group_name_H-M   'P 1'
#
loop_
_entity.id
_entity.type
_entity.pdbx_description
1 polymer ?
#
loop_
_entity_poly.entity_id
_entity_poly.type
_entity_poly.pdbx_seq_one_letter_code
_entity_poly.pdbx_strand_id
1 'polypeptide(L)'
;MFALLISVLTLHHVHAACNVAALCPGTNGTVQDEIVNLHNHFRRNVSPTAANMLKMDYNDSVAVSAQAWTEKCVLAHGPPSTRLLNGYEMGENLFYSSAPMSWTDVITAWHNEVALFKYPKGDWKATGHYTQVVWSSSYRVGCGMTHCTNKGVYIYGCHYYRAGNFKGWPVYKEGDSCASCPNNCEDRLCTNPCPYINPYLNCPTLKTIFGCSSKWVAECAASCKCPTEIIPIG
;
A
#
# COMPACT_ATOMS: atom_id res chain seq x y z
N MET A 1 -37.63 20.27 -38.55
CA MET A 1 -36.30 19.91 -38.01
C MET A 1 -36.33 20.13 -36.50
N PHE A 2 -36.60 19.09 -35.73
CA PHE A 2 -36.53 19.11 -34.26
C PHE A 2 -35.24 18.40 -33.86
N ALA A 3 -34.33 19.11 -33.20
CA ALA A 3 -33.13 18.51 -32.61
C ALA A 3 -33.50 17.98 -31.22
N LEU A 4 -33.44 16.66 -31.03
CA LEU A 4 -33.46 16.05 -29.70
C LEU A 4 -32.09 16.26 -29.05
N LEU A 5 -32.03 17.11 -28.02
CA LEU A 5 -30.92 17.13 -27.06
C LEU A 5 -31.04 15.91 -26.16
N ILE A 6 -30.26 14.87 -26.44
CA ILE A 6 -30.08 13.74 -25.52
C ILE A 6 -29.17 14.24 -24.39
N SER A 7 -29.78 14.64 -23.28
CA SER A 7 -29.09 14.80 -22.00
C SER A 7 -28.59 13.42 -21.57
N VAL A 8 -27.31 13.15 -21.77
CA VAL A 8 -26.63 12.02 -21.14
C VAL A 8 -26.54 12.34 -19.64
N LEU A 9 -27.58 11.96 -18.90
CA LEU A 9 -27.49 11.79 -17.46
C LEU A 9 -26.44 10.71 -17.22
N THR A 10 -25.18 11.11 -16.98
CA THR A 10 -24.22 10.21 -16.35
C THR A 10 -24.86 9.80 -15.04
N LEU A 11 -25.13 8.50 -14.94
CA LEU A 11 -25.59 7.85 -13.73
C LEU A 11 -24.51 8.10 -12.67
N HIS A 12 -24.63 9.20 -11.94
CA HIS A 12 -23.92 9.38 -10.69
C HIS A 12 -24.53 8.31 -9.79
N HIS A 13 -23.96 7.11 -9.83
CA HIS A 13 -24.12 6.18 -8.73
C HIS A 13 -23.82 7.00 -7.49
N VAL A 14 -24.87 7.19 -6.69
CA VAL A 14 -24.78 7.78 -5.37
C VAL A 14 -23.98 6.75 -4.59
N HIS A 15 -22.66 6.83 -4.69
CA HIS A 15 -21.76 6.09 -3.84
C HIS A 15 -22.20 6.42 -2.43
N ALA A 16 -22.36 5.41 -1.58
CA ALA A 16 -22.55 5.62 -0.16
C ALA A 16 -21.22 6.18 0.36
N ALA A 17 -21.00 7.46 0.06
CA ALA A 17 -19.80 8.19 0.41
C ALA A 17 -19.61 8.05 1.92
N CYS A 18 -18.35 8.02 2.34
CA CYS A 18 -18.01 8.20 3.73
C CYS A 18 -18.76 9.44 4.27
N ASN A 19 -19.75 9.21 5.14
CA ASN A 19 -20.66 10.26 5.62
C ASN A 19 -20.17 10.92 6.92
N VAL A 20 -19.00 10.52 7.42
CA VAL A 20 -18.37 11.08 8.62
C VAL A 20 -17.21 11.96 8.19
N ALA A 21 -17.50 13.17 7.70
CA ALA A 21 -16.57 14.04 6.98
C ALA A 21 -15.17 14.20 7.63
N ALA A 22 -15.09 14.21 8.97
CA ALA A 22 -13.84 14.30 9.71
C ALA A 22 -12.91 13.07 9.57
N LEU A 23 -13.44 11.92 9.16
CA LEU A 23 -12.71 10.65 9.02
C LEU A 23 -12.56 10.22 7.56
N CYS A 24 -13.13 10.95 6.61
CA CYS A 24 -13.17 10.56 5.21
C CYS A 24 -11.89 11.00 4.49
N PRO A 25 -11.04 10.08 4.03
CA PRO A 25 -9.76 10.44 3.44
C PRO A 25 -9.88 10.89 1.98
N GLY A 26 -11.01 10.69 1.31
CA GLY A 26 -11.17 10.90 -0.15
C GLY A 26 -10.92 12.33 -0.65
N THR A 27 -11.15 13.36 0.16
CA THR A 27 -10.87 14.77 -0.20
C THR A 27 -10.31 15.59 0.97
N ASN A 28 -10.09 14.98 2.13
CA ASN A 28 -9.64 15.66 3.34
C ASN A 28 -8.12 15.52 3.49
N GLY A 29 -7.37 16.51 3.00
CA GLY A 29 -5.90 16.52 3.07
C GLY A 29 -5.34 16.32 4.49
N THR A 30 -6.04 16.81 5.52
CA THR A 30 -5.61 16.61 6.92
C THR A 30 -5.64 15.14 7.32
N VAL A 31 -6.67 14.40 6.90
CA VAL A 31 -6.80 12.95 7.16
C VAL A 31 -5.78 12.16 6.34
N GLN A 32 -5.56 12.55 5.09
CA GLN A 32 -4.53 11.94 4.23
C GLN A 32 -3.14 12.09 4.86
N ASP A 33 -2.82 13.29 5.35
CA ASP A 33 -1.57 13.60 6.04
C ASP A 33 -1.46 12.81 7.34
N GLU A 34 -2.51 12.71 8.15
CA GLU A 34 -2.54 11.88 9.36
C GLU A 34 -2.15 10.42 9.04
N ILE A 35 -2.81 9.83 8.04
CA ILE A 35 -2.56 8.44 7.60
C ILE A 35 -1.10 8.29 7.19
N VAL A 36 -0.60 9.12 6.29
CA VAL A 36 0.77 9.01 5.75
C VAL A 36 1.82 9.25 6.83
N ASN A 37 1.64 10.28 7.66
CA ASN A 37 2.59 10.65 8.70
C ASN A 37 2.70 9.53 9.74
N LEU A 38 1.59 8.90 10.13
CA LEU A 38 1.63 7.80 11.08
C LEU A 38 2.29 6.54 10.51
N HIS A 39 1.99 6.20 9.24
CA HIS A 39 2.71 5.11 8.55
C HIS A 39 4.21 5.38 8.51
N ASN A 40 4.62 6.58 8.08
CA ASN A 40 6.03 6.94 8.00
C ASN A 40 6.70 7.00 9.38
N HIS A 41 5.98 7.43 10.43
CA HIS A 41 6.47 7.37 11.80
C HIS A 41 6.83 5.93 12.20
N PHE A 42 5.94 4.95 11.99
CA PHE A 42 6.23 3.56 12.31
C PHE A 42 7.36 3.00 11.44
N ARG A 43 7.37 3.30 10.14
CA ARG A 43 8.39 2.83 9.19
C ARG A 43 9.81 3.30 9.55
N ARG A 44 9.96 4.50 10.11
CA ARG A 44 11.26 5.05 10.57
C ARG A 44 11.79 4.42 11.85
N ASN A 45 10.91 3.81 12.64
CA ASN A 45 11.19 3.34 13.99
C ASN A 45 11.11 1.81 14.11
N VAL A 46 11.22 1.09 13.00
CA VAL A 46 11.29 -0.37 13.00
C VAL A 46 12.56 -0.88 13.71
N SER A 47 12.43 -2.06 14.32
CA SER A 47 13.54 -2.80 14.92
C SER A 47 13.55 -4.25 14.41
N PRO A 48 14.66 -4.76 13.85
CA PRO A 48 15.92 -4.04 13.58
C PRO A 48 15.75 -2.91 12.54
N THR A 49 16.73 -2.02 12.43
CA THR A 49 16.66 -0.90 11.49
C THR A 49 16.65 -1.38 10.03
N ALA A 50 15.99 -0.60 9.17
CA ALA A 50 15.82 -0.95 7.76
C ALA A 50 16.70 -0.10 6.83
N ALA A 51 17.49 -0.76 5.99
CA ALA A 51 18.36 -0.13 5.01
C ALA A 51 17.64 0.38 3.75
N ASN A 52 16.44 -0.13 3.46
CA ASN A 52 15.74 0.07 2.20
C ASN A 52 14.26 0.50 2.35
N MET A 53 13.87 0.99 3.53
CA MET A 53 12.47 1.35 3.80
C MET A 53 12.06 2.58 2.99
N LEU A 54 11.13 2.44 2.04
CA LEU A 54 10.64 3.59 1.28
C LEU A 54 9.76 4.50 2.13
N LYS A 55 9.79 5.80 1.86
CA LYS A 55 8.80 6.76 2.30
C LYS A 55 7.46 6.44 1.63
N MET A 56 6.38 6.46 2.40
CA MET A 56 5.02 6.37 1.87
C MET A 56 4.48 7.75 1.54
N ASP A 57 3.77 7.85 0.41
CA ASP A 57 2.96 9.00 0.03
C ASP A 57 1.48 8.60 -0.11
N TYR A 58 0.57 9.57 0.05
CA TYR A 58 -0.85 9.33 -0.21
C TYR A 58 -1.09 9.22 -1.72
N ASN A 59 -1.97 8.32 -2.14
CA ASN A 59 -2.34 8.18 -3.54
C ASN A 59 -3.86 8.04 -3.73
N ASP A 60 -4.44 9.01 -4.43
CA ASP A 60 -5.90 9.05 -4.65
C ASP A 60 -6.40 7.86 -5.48
N SER A 61 -5.62 7.37 -6.46
CA SER A 61 -6.03 6.20 -7.24
C SER A 61 -6.05 4.92 -6.39
N VAL A 62 -5.11 4.78 -5.45
CA VAL A 62 -5.13 3.70 -4.44
C VAL A 62 -6.32 3.87 -3.50
N ALA A 63 -6.64 5.11 -3.10
CA ALA A 63 -7.76 5.41 -2.22
C ALA A 63 -9.12 5.10 -2.85
N VAL A 64 -9.31 5.39 -4.15
CA VAL A 64 -10.51 5.02 -4.89
C VAL A 64 -10.75 3.50 -4.83
N SER A 65 -9.69 2.70 -4.99
CA SER A 65 -9.77 1.24 -4.87
C SER A 65 -10.16 0.80 -3.45
N ALA A 66 -9.53 1.37 -2.42
CA ALA A 66 -9.84 1.05 -1.02
C ALA A 66 -11.28 1.45 -0.63
N GLN A 67 -11.71 2.65 -1.02
CA GLN A 67 -13.07 3.14 -0.78
C GLN A 67 -14.11 2.23 -1.43
N ALA A 68 -13.93 1.90 -2.72
CA ALA A 68 -14.80 0.98 -3.44
C ALA A 68 -14.87 -0.42 -2.79
N TRP A 69 -13.81 -0.86 -2.12
CA TRP A 69 -13.83 -2.11 -1.35
C TRP A 69 -14.69 -1.99 -0.08
N THR A 70 -14.46 -0.95 0.74
CA THR A 70 -15.22 -0.75 1.99
C THR A 70 -16.72 -0.57 1.76
N GLU A 71 -17.12 0.04 0.64
CA GLU A 71 -18.51 0.25 0.26
C GLU A 71 -19.29 -1.04 0.01
N LYS A 72 -18.59 -2.15 -0.29
CA LYS A 72 -19.23 -3.47 -0.42
C LYS A 72 -19.75 -3.99 0.91
N CYS A 73 -19.33 -3.40 2.03
CA CYS A 73 -19.72 -3.82 3.37
C CYS A 73 -19.45 -5.30 3.66
N VAL A 74 -18.34 -5.84 3.13
CA VAL A 74 -17.88 -7.21 3.36
C VAL A 74 -16.76 -7.20 4.41
N LEU A 75 -16.94 -7.93 5.51
CA LEU A 75 -15.97 -8.04 6.62
C LEU A 75 -14.90 -9.11 6.32
N ALA A 76 -14.37 -9.09 5.10
CA ALA A 76 -13.35 -10.01 4.64
C ALA A 76 -12.51 -9.37 3.54
N HIS A 77 -11.30 -9.86 3.35
CA HIS A 77 -10.46 -9.49 2.23
C HIS A 77 -11.04 -9.98 0.90
N GLY A 78 -10.83 -9.18 -0.14
CA GLY A 78 -11.13 -9.58 -1.52
C GLY A 78 -10.03 -10.44 -2.13
N PRO A 79 -10.30 -11.14 -3.24
CA PRO A 79 -9.24 -11.76 -4.02
C PRO A 79 -8.29 -10.66 -4.53
N PRO A 80 -6.97 -10.91 -4.62
CA PRO A 80 -6.03 -9.85 -5.00
C PRO A 80 -6.30 -9.20 -6.36
N SER A 81 -6.94 -9.94 -7.29
CA SER A 81 -7.40 -9.43 -8.58
C SER A 81 -8.39 -8.27 -8.49
N THR A 82 -9.01 -8.02 -7.33
CA THR A 82 -9.91 -6.87 -7.14
C THR A 82 -9.19 -5.58 -6.75
N ARG A 83 -7.86 -5.61 -6.60
CA ARG A 83 -7.05 -4.46 -6.18
C ARG A 83 -5.76 -4.38 -7.01
N LEU A 84 -5.93 -3.95 -8.27
CA LEU A 84 -4.84 -3.75 -9.21
C LEU A 84 -4.71 -2.27 -9.56
N LEU A 85 -3.47 -1.78 -9.63
CA LEU A 85 -3.15 -0.45 -10.16
C LEU A 85 -2.05 -0.59 -11.21
N ASN A 86 -2.33 -0.17 -12.45
CA ASN A 86 -1.42 -0.29 -13.59
C ASN A 86 -0.92 -1.73 -13.82
N GLY A 87 -1.80 -2.72 -13.66
CA GLY A 87 -1.49 -4.14 -13.85
C GLY A 87 -0.76 -4.79 -12.68
N TYR A 88 -0.61 -4.10 -11.54
CA TYR A 88 0.11 -4.61 -10.39
C TYR A 88 -0.75 -4.70 -9.15
N GLU A 89 -0.55 -5.77 -8.39
CA GLU A 89 -1.27 -6.04 -7.15
C GLU A 89 -0.98 -5.01 -6.06
N MET A 90 -2.04 -4.62 -5.36
CA MET A 90 -1.98 -3.83 -4.13
C MET A 90 -2.24 -4.71 -2.90
N GLY A 91 -1.61 -4.36 -1.79
CA GLY A 91 -1.88 -4.94 -0.48
C GLY A 91 -3.18 -4.39 0.10
N GLU A 92 -3.66 -4.97 1.20
CA GLU A 92 -4.89 -4.54 1.87
C GLU A 92 -4.80 -4.80 3.37
N ASN A 93 -5.09 -3.77 4.17
CA ASN A 93 -5.42 -3.91 5.58
C ASN A 93 -6.88 -3.50 5.78
N LEU A 94 -7.61 -4.25 6.61
CA LEU A 94 -8.99 -3.94 7.00
C LEU A 94 -9.10 -3.81 8.51
N PHE A 95 -10.02 -2.97 8.95
CA PHE A 95 -10.39 -2.82 10.35
C PHE A 95 -11.89 -2.56 10.43
N TYR A 96 -12.54 -3.05 11.48
CA TYR A 96 -13.96 -2.83 11.69
C TYR A 96 -14.25 -2.54 13.16
N SER A 97 -15.24 -1.68 13.39
CA SER A 97 -15.67 -1.27 14.73
C SER A 97 -17.18 -1.03 14.77
N SER A 98 -17.78 -1.16 15.95
CA SER A 98 -19.18 -0.76 16.20
C SER A 98 -19.35 0.75 16.37
N ALA A 99 -18.26 1.50 16.51
CA ALA A 99 -18.23 2.95 16.64
C ALA A 99 -17.20 3.58 15.69
N PRO A 100 -17.35 4.88 15.33
CA PRO A 100 -16.31 5.61 14.61
C PRO A 100 -14.99 5.62 15.41
N MET A 101 -13.87 5.44 14.71
CA MET A 101 -12.51 5.43 15.26
C MET A 101 -11.65 6.41 14.46
N SER A 102 -10.66 7.02 15.10
CA SER A 102 -9.68 7.85 14.39
C SER A 102 -8.79 6.97 13.49
N TRP A 103 -8.22 7.54 12.43
CA TRP A 103 -7.22 6.82 11.63
C TRP A 103 -5.97 6.50 12.45
N THR A 104 -5.61 7.38 13.39
CA THR A 104 -4.57 7.11 14.38
C THR A 104 -4.83 5.80 15.14
N ASP A 105 -6.02 5.59 15.67
CA ASP A 105 -6.35 4.36 16.42
C ASP A 105 -6.33 3.13 15.52
N VAL A 106 -6.90 3.24 14.30
CA VAL A 106 -6.97 2.13 13.33
C VAL A 106 -5.57 1.67 12.91
N ILE A 107 -4.71 2.61 12.51
CA ILE A 107 -3.35 2.28 12.05
C ILE A 107 -2.49 1.81 13.23
N THR A 108 -2.67 2.38 14.41
CA THR A 108 -2.00 1.91 15.64
C THR A 108 -2.42 0.48 15.99
N ALA A 109 -3.70 0.12 15.84
CA ALA A 109 -4.16 -1.24 16.05
C ALA A 109 -3.49 -2.23 15.09
N TRP A 110 -3.35 -1.89 13.80
CA TRP A 110 -2.58 -2.69 12.84
C TRP A 110 -1.11 -2.79 13.21
N HIS A 111 -0.49 -1.69 13.63
CA HIS A 111 0.92 -1.66 14.03
C HIS A 111 1.20 -2.49 15.29
N ASN A 112 0.27 -2.51 16.25
CA ASN A 112 0.44 -3.20 17.54
C ASN A 112 0.65 -4.71 17.43
N GLU A 113 0.36 -5.32 16.27
CA GLU A 113 0.78 -6.70 15.98
C GLU A 113 2.30 -6.90 16.02
N VAL A 114 3.09 -5.82 16.00
CA VAL A 114 4.55 -5.85 16.25
C VAL A 114 4.92 -6.63 17.53
N ALA A 115 4.04 -6.64 18.54
CA ALA A 115 4.24 -7.38 19.78
C ALA A 115 4.35 -8.90 19.57
N LEU A 116 3.79 -9.41 18.48
CA LEU A 116 3.84 -10.84 18.10
C LEU A 116 4.87 -11.10 16.98
N PHE A 117 5.43 -10.06 16.39
CA PHE A 117 6.32 -10.15 15.24
C PHE A 117 7.74 -10.57 15.64
N LYS A 118 8.35 -11.41 14.80
CA LYS A 118 9.77 -11.74 14.86
C LYS A 118 10.40 -11.50 13.50
N TYR A 119 11.37 -10.58 13.44
CA TYR A 119 12.14 -10.35 12.22
C TYR A 119 12.87 -11.64 11.79
N PRO A 120 13.02 -11.95 10.48
CA PRO A 120 12.67 -11.15 9.32
C PRO A 120 11.24 -11.26 8.81
N LYS A 121 10.43 -12.18 9.37
CA LYS A 121 9.18 -12.63 8.76
C LYS A 121 8.10 -12.81 9.82
N GLY A 122 6.93 -12.24 9.53
CA GLY A 122 5.75 -12.41 10.35
C GLY A 122 4.95 -13.68 9.99
N ASP A 123 4.10 -14.12 10.91
CA ASP A 123 2.96 -14.96 10.57
C ASP A 123 1.87 -14.07 9.95
N TRP A 124 1.43 -14.37 8.73
CA TRP A 124 0.39 -13.59 8.04
C TRP A 124 -0.90 -13.47 8.84
N LYS A 125 -1.25 -14.50 9.61
CA LYS A 125 -2.50 -14.52 10.37
C LYS A 125 -2.45 -13.61 11.59
N ALA A 126 -1.27 -13.48 12.21
CA ALA A 126 -1.12 -12.77 13.48
C ALA A 126 -0.44 -11.40 13.34
N THR A 127 0.30 -11.17 12.25
CA THR A 127 1.17 -10.00 12.07
C THR A 127 1.07 -9.35 10.69
N GLY A 128 0.13 -9.82 9.86
CA GLY A 128 -0.01 -9.39 8.48
C GLY A 128 -0.30 -7.90 8.32
N HIS A 129 -1.04 -7.30 9.25
CA HIS A 129 -1.32 -5.86 9.19
C HIS A 129 -0.06 -5.06 9.50
N TYR A 130 0.66 -5.42 10.56
CA TYR A 130 1.93 -4.77 10.90
C TYR A 130 2.95 -4.92 9.77
N THR A 131 3.15 -6.13 9.24
CA THR A 131 4.14 -6.35 8.18
C THR A 131 3.80 -5.59 6.90
N GLN A 132 2.52 -5.35 6.62
CA GLN A 132 2.11 -4.49 5.50
C GLN A 132 2.40 -3.00 5.78
N VAL A 133 2.11 -2.50 6.99
CA VAL A 133 2.41 -1.11 7.39
C VAL A 133 3.90 -0.80 7.19
N VAL A 134 4.77 -1.76 7.56
CA VAL A 134 6.22 -1.60 7.48
C VAL A 134 6.86 -2.34 6.29
N TRP A 135 6.10 -2.70 5.26
CA TRP A 135 6.66 -3.37 4.09
C TRP A 135 7.54 -2.40 3.29
N SER A 136 8.83 -2.71 3.14
CA SER A 136 9.82 -1.77 2.58
C SER A 136 9.45 -1.19 1.22
N SER A 137 8.88 -2.00 0.33
CA SER A 137 8.57 -1.59 -1.04
C SER A 137 7.17 -1.02 -1.26
N SER A 138 6.31 -1.00 -0.23
CA SER A 138 5.00 -0.36 -0.29
C SER A 138 5.19 1.14 -0.01
N TYR A 139 5.12 1.97 -1.04
CA TYR A 139 5.47 3.40 -0.98
C TYR A 139 4.30 4.33 -1.29
N ARG A 140 3.13 3.77 -1.57
CA ARG A 140 1.89 4.51 -1.73
C ARG A 140 0.79 3.87 -0.92
N VAL A 141 0.01 4.68 -0.22
CA VAL A 141 -1.15 4.24 0.54
C VAL A 141 -2.36 5.07 0.13
N GLY A 142 -3.52 4.43 0.11
CA GLY A 142 -4.79 5.12 -0.08
C GLY A 142 -5.86 4.35 0.66
N CYS A 143 -6.74 5.07 1.35
CA CYS A 143 -7.67 4.47 2.28
C CYS A 143 -9.11 4.87 2.01
N GLY A 144 -10.04 4.10 2.56
CA GLY A 144 -11.47 4.33 2.50
C GLY A 144 -12.13 3.93 3.81
N MET A 145 -13.31 4.52 4.06
CA MET A 145 -14.12 4.22 5.24
C MET A 145 -15.60 4.22 4.85
N THR A 146 -16.34 3.22 5.30
CA THR A 146 -17.78 3.12 5.07
C THR A 146 -18.50 2.75 6.36
N HIS A 147 -19.56 3.50 6.70
CA HIS A 147 -20.52 3.08 7.71
C HIS A 147 -21.57 2.16 7.07
N CYS A 148 -21.48 0.86 7.38
CA CYS A 148 -22.36 -0.18 6.89
C CYS A 148 -23.60 -0.28 7.79
N THR A 149 -24.58 0.60 7.58
CA THR A 149 -25.80 0.73 8.39
C THR A 149 -26.54 -0.60 8.58
N ASN A 150 -26.68 -1.39 7.50
CA ASN A 150 -27.34 -2.70 7.53
C ASN A 150 -26.65 -3.73 8.44
N LYS A 151 -25.39 -3.50 8.80
CA LYS A 151 -24.59 -4.36 9.67
C LYS A 151 -24.25 -3.70 11.01
N GLY A 152 -24.55 -2.41 11.19
CA GLY A 152 -24.21 -1.65 12.40
C GLY A 152 -22.71 -1.53 12.66
N VAL A 153 -21.88 -1.50 11.61
CA VAL A 153 -20.41 -1.45 11.71
C VAL A 153 -19.81 -0.40 10.80
N TYR A 154 -18.67 0.15 11.23
CA TYR A 154 -17.79 1.00 10.43
C TYR A 154 -16.65 0.13 9.92
N ILE A 155 -16.41 0.14 8.61
CA ILE A 155 -15.29 -0.56 7.98
C ILE A 155 -14.28 0.48 7.51
N TYR A 156 -13.02 0.26 7.84
CA TYR A 156 -11.86 1.01 7.40
C TYR A 156 -11.00 0.08 6.55
N GLY A 157 -10.48 0.58 5.44
CA GLY A 157 -9.59 -0.18 4.58
C GLY A 157 -8.51 0.70 3.99
N CYS A 158 -7.27 0.22 3.99
CA CYS A 158 -6.16 0.85 3.26
C CYS A 158 -5.63 -0.15 2.24
N HIS A 159 -5.45 0.32 1.01
CA HIS A 159 -4.70 -0.39 -0.01
C HIS A 159 -3.28 0.16 -0.07
N TYR A 160 -2.33 -0.71 -0.41
CA TYR A 160 -0.90 -0.40 -0.41
C TYR A 160 -0.30 -0.72 -1.76
N TYR A 161 0.32 0.27 -2.40
CA TYR A 161 1.02 0.10 -3.65
C TYR A 161 2.54 0.18 -3.42
N ARG A 162 3.31 -0.86 -3.69
CA ARG A 162 2.88 -2.20 -4.20
C ARG A 162 2.48 -3.12 -3.06
N ALA A 163 1.85 -4.26 -3.39
CA ALA A 163 1.57 -5.30 -2.40
C ALA A 163 2.82 -5.65 -1.58
N GLY A 164 2.61 -5.80 -0.28
CA GLY A 164 3.59 -6.38 0.62
C GLY A 164 3.24 -7.82 0.92
N ASN A 165 3.83 -8.34 2.01
CA ASN A 165 3.50 -9.65 2.53
C ASN A 165 3.62 -10.71 1.42
N PHE A 166 4.84 -10.91 0.91
CA PHE A 166 5.19 -12.02 0.01
C PHE A 166 5.81 -13.18 0.77
N LYS A 167 5.21 -14.38 0.65
CA LYS A 167 5.59 -15.55 1.45
C LYS A 167 7.08 -15.85 1.33
N GLY A 168 7.75 -15.96 2.48
CA GLY A 168 9.18 -16.28 2.50
C GLY A 168 10.12 -15.11 2.24
N TRP A 169 9.62 -13.89 2.06
CA TRP A 169 10.42 -12.68 1.93
C TRP A 169 10.51 -11.88 3.23
N PRO A 170 11.67 -11.24 3.49
CA PRO A 170 11.78 -10.33 4.62
C PRO A 170 10.92 -9.08 4.39
N VAL A 171 10.37 -8.52 5.47
CA VAL A 171 9.53 -7.32 5.42
C VAL A 171 10.30 -6.09 4.93
N TYR A 172 11.59 -6.02 5.29
CA TYR A 172 12.56 -5.04 4.84
C TYR A 172 13.97 -5.64 4.94
N LYS A 173 14.96 -4.99 4.33
CA LYS A 173 16.37 -5.36 4.46
C LYS A 173 16.95 -4.73 5.71
N GLU A 174 17.39 -5.54 6.66
CA GLU A 174 18.13 -5.08 7.84
C GLU A 174 19.43 -4.34 7.48
N GLY A 175 19.72 -3.29 8.23
CA GLY A 175 20.95 -2.50 8.15
C GLY A 175 20.72 -1.06 8.62
N ASP A 176 21.77 -0.24 8.56
CA ASP A 176 21.68 1.18 8.89
C ASP A 176 20.62 1.86 8.03
N SER A 177 19.84 2.76 8.63
CA SER A 177 18.80 3.50 7.93
C SER A 177 19.34 4.13 6.65
N CYS A 178 18.61 3.93 5.54
CA CYS A 178 18.97 4.40 4.20
C CYS A 178 20.29 3.88 3.61
N ALA A 179 20.92 2.84 4.16
CA ALA A 179 22.16 2.29 3.58
C ALA A 179 21.99 1.77 2.14
N SER A 180 20.76 1.46 1.70
CA SER A 180 20.47 1.08 0.31
C SER A 180 20.07 2.26 -0.59
N CYS A 181 20.03 3.48 -0.06
CA CYS A 181 19.61 4.70 -0.77
C CYS A 181 20.33 5.97 -0.24
N PRO A 182 21.67 5.99 -0.16
CA PRO A 182 22.42 7.04 0.54
C PRO A 182 22.17 8.46 0.03
N ASN A 183 21.87 8.61 -1.27
CA ASN A 183 21.60 9.90 -1.92
C ASN A 183 20.11 10.24 -2.02
N ASN A 184 19.23 9.37 -1.50
CA ASN A 184 17.77 9.50 -1.60
C ASN A 184 17.15 9.14 -0.24
N CYS A 185 17.58 9.84 0.81
CA CYS A 185 17.17 9.58 2.17
C CYS A 185 16.54 10.83 2.80
N GLU A 186 15.33 10.69 3.31
CA GLU A 186 14.63 11.70 4.10
C GLU A 186 14.19 11.09 5.42
N ASP A 187 14.76 11.58 6.52
CA ASP A 187 14.40 11.15 7.88
C ASP A 187 14.31 9.62 7.99
N ARG A 188 15.44 8.93 7.69
CA ARG A 188 15.57 7.46 7.73
C ARG A 188 14.74 6.67 6.69
N LEU A 189 14.05 7.31 5.76
CA LEU A 189 13.29 6.66 4.69
C LEU A 189 13.87 6.94 3.30
N CYS A 190 13.92 5.92 2.45
CA CYS A 190 14.31 6.04 1.05
C CYS A 190 13.23 6.76 0.23
N THR A 191 13.62 7.61 -0.72
CA THR A 191 12.70 8.41 -1.56
C THR A 191 12.76 8.05 -3.05
N ASN A 192 13.46 6.98 -3.40
CA ASN A 192 13.71 6.54 -4.78
C ASN A 192 13.06 5.18 -5.10
N PRO A 193 11.72 5.09 -5.18
CA PRO A 193 11.05 3.85 -5.55
C PRO A 193 11.31 3.49 -7.02
N CYS A 194 11.55 2.20 -7.32
CA CYS A 194 11.58 1.74 -8.70
C CYS A 194 10.15 1.65 -9.26
N PRO A 195 9.83 2.28 -10.41
CA PRO A 195 8.48 2.23 -10.98
C PRO A 195 8.15 0.87 -11.61
N TYR A 196 9.14 0.02 -11.87
CA TYR A 196 8.99 -1.28 -12.49
C TYR A 196 8.95 -2.41 -11.46
N ILE A 197 8.38 -3.56 -11.83
CA ILE A 197 8.52 -4.84 -11.11
C ILE A 197 9.28 -5.82 -11.99
N ASN A 198 10.11 -6.66 -11.39
CA ASN A 198 10.62 -7.86 -12.05
C ASN A 198 9.56 -8.98 -11.95
N PRO A 199 9.11 -9.58 -13.07
CA PRO A 199 8.17 -10.69 -13.01
C PRO A 199 8.80 -11.98 -12.46
N TYR A 200 10.14 -12.06 -12.41
CA TYR A 200 10.88 -13.22 -11.93
C TYR A 200 11.88 -12.84 -10.84
N LEU A 201 11.94 -13.67 -9.80
CA LEU A 201 12.85 -13.47 -8.66
C LEU A 201 14.33 -13.56 -9.05
N ASN A 202 14.65 -14.31 -10.10
CA ASN A 202 16.02 -14.47 -10.59
C ASN A 202 16.45 -13.38 -11.58
N CYS A 203 15.64 -12.35 -11.84
CA CYS A 203 16.00 -11.24 -12.72
C CYS A 203 17.34 -10.55 -12.38
N PRO A 204 17.71 -10.32 -11.09
CA PRO A 204 19.03 -9.80 -10.75
C PRO A 204 20.18 -10.71 -11.20
N THR A 205 20.00 -12.03 -11.06
CA THR A 205 20.97 -13.04 -11.52
C THR A 205 21.05 -13.07 -13.05
N LEU A 206 19.90 -13.06 -13.74
CA LEU A 206 19.84 -13.06 -15.20
C LEU A 206 20.52 -11.81 -15.81
N LYS A 207 20.29 -10.63 -15.21
CA LYS A 207 21.00 -9.40 -15.58
C LYS A 207 22.52 -9.56 -15.49
N THR A 208 23.01 -10.18 -14.42
CA THR A 208 24.45 -10.36 -14.18
C THR A 208 25.08 -11.30 -15.21
N ILE A 209 24.37 -12.37 -15.59
CA ILE A 209 24.89 -13.38 -16.51
C ILE A 209 24.80 -12.91 -17.97
N PHE A 210 23.66 -12.34 -18.39
CA PHE A 210 23.38 -12.07 -19.80
C PHE A 210 23.38 -10.59 -20.19
N GLY A 211 23.37 -9.67 -19.21
CA GLY A 211 23.21 -8.24 -19.45
C GLY A 211 21.81 -7.85 -19.91
N CYS A 212 21.51 -6.56 -19.86
CA CYS A 212 20.17 -6.02 -20.13
C CYS A 212 19.77 -6.01 -21.61
N SER A 213 20.73 -6.17 -22.54
CA SER A 213 20.46 -6.26 -23.97
C SER A 213 20.02 -7.66 -24.41
N SER A 214 20.09 -8.66 -23.52
CA SER A 214 19.72 -10.03 -23.81
C SER A 214 18.20 -10.21 -23.80
N LYS A 215 17.69 -10.99 -24.76
CA LYS A 215 16.28 -11.42 -24.80
C LYS A 215 15.82 -12.13 -23.53
N TRP A 216 16.73 -12.79 -22.82
CA TRP A 216 16.45 -13.49 -21.56
C TRP A 216 16.17 -12.53 -20.39
N VAL A 217 16.49 -11.25 -20.54
CA VAL A 217 16.34 -10.20 -19.50
C VAL A 217 15.33 -9.14 -19.95
N ALA A 218 14.68 -9.31 -21.11
CA ALA A 218 13.78 -8.31 -21.69
C ALA A 218 12.62 -7.92 -20.76
N GLU A 219 12.12 -8.87 -19.96
CA GLU A 219 11.03 -8.66 -19.02
C GLU A 219 11.49 -8.16 -17.63
N CYS A 220 12.79 -8.17 -17.35
CA CYS A 220 13.39 -7.78 -16.06
C CYS A 220 13.63 -6.26 -15.98
N ALA A 221 12.59 -5.47 -16.28
CA ALA A 221 12.69 -4.03 -16.40
C ALA A 221 13.23 -3.36 -15.14
N ALA A 222 12.81 -3.79 -13.94
CA ALA A 222 13.30 -3.22 -12.69
C ALA A 222 14.81 -3.44 -12.53
N SER A 223 15.30 -4.67 -12.75
CA SER A 223 16.74 -4.96 -12.64
C SER A 223 17.57 -4.10 -13.59
N CYS A 224 17.06 -3.82 -14.79
CA CYS A 224 17.80 -3.13 -15.84
C CYS A 224 17.67 -1.61 -15.82
N LYS A 225 16.53 -1.08 -15.40
CA LYS A 225 16.20 0.35 -15.46
C LYS A 225 16.27 1.05 -14.12
N CYS A 226 16.40 0.32 -13.02
CA CYS A 226 16.48 0.86 -11.66
C CYS A 226 17.84 0.52 -11.01
N PRO A 227 18.95 1.15 -11.44
CA PRO A 227 20.27 0.87 -10.89
C PRO A 227 20.47 1.38 -9.46
N THR A 228 19.70 2.37 -9.03
CA THR A 228 19.89 3.05 -7.73
C THR A 228 18.64 3.02 -6.85
N GLU A 229 17.49 2.76 -7.45
CA GLU A 229 16.17 2.79 -6.85
C GLU A 229 15.89 1.51 -6.06
N ILE A 230 15.02 1.60 -5.06
CA ILE A 230 14.56 0.44 -4.30
C ILE A 230 13.62 -0.37 -5.20
N ILE A 231 14.09 -1.56 -5.59
CA ILE A 231 13.32 -2.50 -6.41
C ILE A 231 12.31 -3.25 -5.53
N PRO A 232 11.00 -3.20 -5.85
CA PRO A 232 9.99 -3.99 -5.15
C PRO A 232 10.18 -5.49 -5.42
N ILE A 233 9.79 -6.30 -4.46
CA ILE A 233 9.60 -7.74 -4.70
C ILE A 233 8.37 -7.89 -5.59
N GLY A 234 8.51 -8.72 -6.63
CA GLY A 234 7.46 -9.06 -7.59
C GLY A 234 6.98 -10.50 -7.42
#